data_AF-A0AAW3QXF7-F1
#
_entry.id   AF-A0AAW3QXF7-F1
#
_cell.length_a   1.000
_cell.length_b   1.000
_cell.length_c   1.000
_cell.angle_alpha   90.00
_cell.angle_beta   90.00
_cell.angle_gamma   90.00
#
_symmetry.space_group_name_H-M   'P 1'
#
loop_
_entity.id
_entity.type
_entity.pdbx_description
1 polymer ?
#
loop_
_entity_poly.entity_id
_entity_poly.type
_entity_poly.pdbx_seq_one_letter_code
_entity_poly.pdbx_strand_id
1 'polypeptide(L)' 'ATASAEEITGFWRAVSKIAEEQGLTHEGFRLISNSGPNSGQEVPHFHVHLFGGKSLGPLLTQKTS' A
#
# COMPACT_ATOMS: atom_id res chain seq x y z
N ALA A 1 -6.70 -13.63 -11.48
CA ALA A 1 -7.33 -13.35 -10.18
C ALA A 1 -7.78 -14.68 -9.59
N THR A 2 -7.16 -15.13 -8.50
CA THR A 2 -7.34 -16.49 -7.95
C THR A 2 -7.83 -16.49 -6.50
N ALA A 3 -7.78 -15.35 -5.80
CA ALA A 3 -8.28 -15.21 -4.44
C ALA A 3 -9.82 -15.13 -4.39
N SER A 4 -10.40 -15.75 -3.38
CA SER A 4 -11.82 -15.67 -3.04
C SER A 4 -12.22 -14.27 -2.54
N ALA A 5 -13.52 -13.98 -2.56
CA ALA A 5 -14.06 -12.74 -2.00
C ALA A 5 -13.74 -12.58 -0.50
N GLU A 6 -13.69 -13.69 0.22
CA GLU A 6 -13.36 -13.76 1.64
C GLU A 6 -11.89 -13.40 1.88
N GLU A 7 -10.96 -13.96 1.09
CA GLU A 7 -9.53 -13.63 1.18
C GLU A 7 -9.26 -12.16 0.85
N ILE A 8 -9.88 -11.63 -0.20
CA ILE A 8 -9.75 -10.22 -0.58
C ILE A 8 -10.24 -9.33 0.57
N THR A 9 -11.41 -9.64 1.13
CA THR A 9 -11.98 -8.89 2.24
C THR A 9 -11.12 -9.00 3.51
N GLY A 10 -10.63 -10.21 3.81
CA GLY A 10 -9.77 -10.49 4.95
C GLY A 10 -8.45 -9.72 4.88
N PHE A 11 -7.83 -9.67 3.70
CA PHE A 11 -6.61 -8.91 3.46
C PHE A 11 -6.81 -7.42 3.77
N TRP A 12 -7.84 -6.78 3.24
CA TRP A 12 -8.07 -5.36 3.47
C TRP A 12 -8.48 -5.03 4.91
N ARG A 13 -9.20 -5.93 5.59
CA ARG A 13 -9.47 -5.82 7.03
C ARG A 13 -8.17 -5.86 7.84
N ALA A 14 -7.25 -6.77 7.49
CA ALA A 14 -5.95 -6.83 8.15
C ALA A 14 -5.14 -5.54 7.93
N VAL A 15 -5.13 -5.01 6.69
CA VAL A 15 -4.46 -3.74 6.39
C VAL A 15 -5.05 -2.58 7.21
N SER A 16 -6.38 -2.46 7.30
CA SER A 16 -7.04 -1.43 8.14
C SER A 16 -6.65 -1.55 9.61
N LYS A 17 -6.70 -2.77 10.15
CA LYS A 17 -6.31 -3.05 11.53
C LYS A 17 -4.86 -2.62 11.80
N ILE A 18 -3.92 -2.95 10.91
CA ILE A 18 -2.52 -2.53 11.08
C ILE A 18 -2.39 -1.00 11.01
N ALA A 19 -3.11 -0.32 10.10
CA ALA A 19 -3.08 1.14 10.04
C ALA A 19 -3.61 1.79 11.33
N GLU A 20 -4.65 1.22 11.94
CA GLU A 20 -5.18 1.65 13.24
C GLU A 20 -4.18 1.41 14.37
N GLU A 21 -3.59 0.20 14.45
CA GLU A 21 -2.58 -0.16 15.46
C GLU A 21 -1.32 0.72 15.39
N GLN A 22 -0.98 1.21 14.20
CA GLN A 22 0.14 2.14 14.00
C GLN A 22 -0.26 3.62 14.18
N GLY A 23 -1.50 3.92 14.55
CA GLY A 23 -1.99 5.28 14.77
C GLY A 23 -2.02 6.14 13.49
N LEU A 24 -2.10 5.51 12.32
CA LEU A 24 -1.97 6.19 11.03
C LEU A 24 -3.30 6.70 10.45
N THR A 25 -4.43 6.35 11.06
CA THR A 25 -5.76 6.64 10.51
C THR A 25 -6.20 8.10 10.66
N HIS A 26 -5.65 8.85 11.62
CA HIS A 26 -6.03 10.25 11.86
C HIS A 26 -5.41 11.21 10.84
N GLU A 27 -4.08 11.21 10.72
CA GLU A 27 -3.33 12.09 9.80
C GLU A 27 -3.25 11.51 8.37
N GLY A 28 -3.71 10.27 8.20
CA GLY A 28 -3.71 9.56 6.93
C GLY A 28 -2.44 8.74 6.68
N PHE A 29 -2.56 7.86 5.69
CA PHE A 29 -1.51 6.96 5.24
C PHE A 29 -1.62 6.74 3.72
N ARG A 30 -0.57 6.16 3.15
CA ARG A 30 -0.53 5.73 1.75
C ARG A 30 -0.30 4.22 1.67
N LEU A 31 -1.10 3.56 0.85
CA LEU A 31 -0.87 2.19 0.42
C LEU A 31 -0.31 2.19 -1.00
N ILE A 32 0.76 1.42 -1.23
CA ILE A 32 1.35 1.22 -2.57
C ILE A 32 1.50 -0.28 -2.81
N SER A 33 1.08 -0.75 -3.99
CA SER A 33 1.38 -2.09 -4.50
C SER A 33 2.04 -1.95 -5.86
N ASN A 34 3.18 -2.60 -6.02
CA ASN A 34 3.91 -2.65 -7.29
C ASN A 34 3.65 -4.01 -7.95
N SER A 35 3.35 -4.01 -9.24
CA SER A 35 3.13 -5.21 -10.04
C SER A 35 3.91 -5.14 -11.35
N GLY A 36 4.81 -6.10 -11.54
CA GLY A 36 5.65 -6.23 -12.72
C GLY A 36 6.90 -5.33 -12.73
N PRO A 37 7.81 -5.56 -13.70
CA PRO A 37 9.15 -4.98 -13.68
C PRO A 37 9.17 -3.45 -13.74
N ASN A 38 8.29 -2.85 -14.53
CA ASN A 38 8.23 -1.39 -14.72
C ASN A 38 7.70 -0.64 -13.49
N SER A 39 7.18 -1.35 -12.50
CA SER A 39 6.71 -0.76 -11.24
C SER A 39 7.73 -0.89 -10.09
N GLY A 40 8.86 -1.58 -10.32
CA GLY A 40 9.85 -1.86 -9.27
C GLY A 40 9.44 -2.98 -8.31
N GLN A 41 8.69 -3.99 -8.79
CA GLN A 41 8.38 -5.19 -8.00
C GLN A 41 9.62 -6.09 -7.88
N GLU A 42 10.15 -6.24 -6.67
CA GLU A 42 11.30 -7.12 -6.40
C GLU A 42 10.88 -8.54 -6.03
N VAL A 43 9.80 -8.69 -5.24
CA VAL A 43 9.31 -10.00 -4.79
C VAL A 43 8.01 -10.36 -5.52
N PRO A 44 7.94 -11.51 -6.22
CA PRO A 44 6.85 -11.82 -7.15
C PRO A 44 5.61 -12.40 -6.44
N HIS A 45 5.06 -11.68 -5.47
CA HIS A 45 3.73 -11.93 -4.91
C HIS A 45 3.02 -10.61 -4.60
N PHE A 46 1.69 -10.64 -4.52
CA PHE A 46 0.90 -9.46 -4.18
C PHE A 46 1.14 -9.04 -2.72
N HIS A 47 1.51 -7.79 -2.51
CA HIS A 47 1.67 -7.18 -1.19
C HIS A 47 1.41 -5.68 -1.29
N VAL A 48 1.12 -5.05 -0.16
CA VAL A 48 1.02 -3.59 -0.05
C VAL A 48 2.08 -3.08 0.92
N HIS A 49 2.66 -1.93 0.61
CA HIS A 49 3.43 -1.14 1.55
C HIS A 49 2.50 -0.13 2.22
N LEU A 50 2.63 0.04 3.53
CA LEU A 50 1.90 1.04 4.31
C LEU A 50 2.87 2.11 4.81
N PHE A 51 2.67 3.35 4.36
CA PHE A 51 3.49 4.50 4.74
C PHE A 51 2.64 5.55 5.45
N GLY A 52 3.16 6.15 6.52
CA GLY A 52 2.46 7.20 7.25
C GLY A 52 3.34 7.85 8.33
N GLY A 53 2.71 8.64 9.21
CA GLY A 53 3.37 9.31 10.33
C GLY A 53 4.02 10.66 9.97
N LYS A 54 3.93 11.09 8.71
CA LYS A 54 4.34 12.40 8.21
C LYS A 54 3.75 12.67 6.83
N SER A 55 3.83 13.92 6.37
CA SER A 55 3.55 14.26 4.97
C SER A 55 4.49 13.50 4.03
N LEU A 56 3.92 12.74 3.08
CA LEU A 56 4.66 11.87 2.15
C LEU A 56 4.99 12.55 0.80
N GLY A 57 4.59 13.80 0.61
CA GLY A 57 4.75 14.50 -0.67
C GLY A 57 3.96 13.88 -1.83
N PRO A 58 4.21 14.30 -3.08
CA PRO A 58 3.53 13.77 -4.27
C PRO A 58 3.81 12.27 -4.51
N LEU A 59 2.90 11.57 -5.20
CA LEU A 59 3.07 10.15 -5.53
C LEU A 59 4.06 9.93 -6.68
N LEU A 60 3.95 10.73 -7.72
CA LEU A 60 4.88 10.78 -8.84
C LEU A 60 5.24 12.23 -9.07
N THR A 61 6.53 12.51 -9.17
CA THR A 61 7.03 13.80 -9.64
C THR A 61 7.52 13.64 -11.06
N GLN A 62 7.29 14.67 -11.88
CA GLN A 62 7.96 14.75 -13.17
C GLN A 62 9.46 14.94 -12.91
N LYS A 63 10.31 14.28 -13.69
CA LYS A 63 11.71 14.69 -13.78
C LYS A 63 11.70 16.10 -14.38
N THR A 64 11.98 17.10 -13.57
CA THR A 64 12.42 18.39 -14.11
C THR A 64 13.75 18.16 -14.80
N SER A 65 13.80 18.51 -16.07
CA SER A 65 14.98 18.45 -16.94
C SER A 65 16.20 19.11 -16.32
#